data_AF-A0A429MI97-F1
#
_entry.id   AF-A0A429MI97-F1
#
_cell.length_a   1.000
_cell.length_b   1.000
_cell.length_c   1.000
_cell.angle_alpha   90.00
_cell.angle_beta   90.00
_cell.angle_gamma   90.00
#
_symmetry.space_group_name_H-M   'P 1'
#
loop_
_entity.id
_entity.type
_entity.pdbx_description
1 polymer ?
#
loop_
_entity_poly.entity_id
_entity_poly.type
_entity_poly.pdbx_seq_one_letter_code
_entity_poly.pdbx_strand_id
1 'polypeptide(L)'
;ATADLQQQEALYQSALLALQADVAQGYFLIRQLDTEQAIYNRTIKLLGETRDLMQLRFKNGLVSELDVSRAQTELATAQTTALNIARNRASAEHALAVLLGKPPADFNLAVQPLTANSIRLPAGLPSTLLERRPDIAAAERAMAADNARIGIARAAFFPKLSLTGALGYESSSLSELGKWSSRTFLLGPVAGTIL
;
A
#
# COMPACT_ATOMS: atom_id res chain seq x y z
N ALA A 1 -23.57 1.86 -11.00
CA ALA A 1 -23.54 2.75 -9.82
C ALA A 1 -23.15 1.99 -8.55
N THR A 2 -23.95 1.03 -8.07
CA THR A 2 -23.63 0.26 -6.85
C THR A 2 -22.43 -0.68 -7.02
N ALA A 3 -22.32 -1.38 -8.15
CA ALA A 3 -21.17 -2.23 -8.46
C ALA A 3 -19.86 -1.43 -8.60
N ASP A 4 -19.92 -0.24 -9.21
CA ASP A 4 -18.75 0.65 -9.34
C ASP A 4 -18.27 1.15 -7.95
N LEU A 5 -19.18 1.49 -7.04
CA LEU A 5 -18.83 1.87 -5.66
C LEU A 5 -18.16 0.71 -4.90
N GLN A 6 -18.71 -0.50 -5.03
CA GLN A 6 -18.17 -1.69 -4.37
C GLN A 6 -16.80 -2.08 -4.94
N GLN A 7 -16.58 -1.87 -6.24
CA GLN A 7 -15.26 -2.03 -6.86
C GLN A 7 -14.25 -1.04 -6.26
N GLN A 8 -14.60 0.24 -6.11
CA GLN A 8 -13.71 1.23 -5.51
C GLN A 8 -13.36 0.91 -4.05
N GLU A 9 -14.34 0.45 -3.26
CA GLU A 9 -14.12 0.01 -1.90
C GLU A 9 -13.15 -1.19 -1.84
N ALA A 10 -13.33 -2.18 -2.71
CA ALA A 10 -12.44 -3.33 -2.78
C ALA A 10 -11.00 -2.95 -3.20
N LEU A 11 -10.85 -2.03 -4.15
CA LEU A 11 -9.54 -1.48 -4.55
C LEU A 11 -8.86 -0.73 -3.39
N TYR A 12 -9.60 0.05 -2.61
CA TYR A 12 -9.08 0.71 -1.41
C TYR A 12 -8.55 -0.30 -0.39
N GLN A 13 -9.31 -1.37 -0.12
CA GLN A 13 -8.88 -2.43 0.81
C GLN A 13 -7.63 -3.18 0.29
N SER A 14 -7.54 -3.39 -1.03
CA SER A 14 -6.34 -3.99 -1.65
C SER A 14 -5.11 -3.11 -1.46
N ALA A 15 -5.23 -1.80 -1.69
CA ALA A 15 -4.15 -0.84 -1.48
C ALA A 15 -3.74 -0.76 0.00
N LEU A 16 -4.70 -0.79 0.93
CA LEU A 16 -4.44 -0.79 2.36
C LEU A 16 -3.69 -2.05 2.82
N LEU A 17 -4.07 -3.22 2.30
CA LEU A 17 -3.36 -4.47 2.57
C LEU A 17 -1.92 -4.44 2.03
N ALA A 18 -1.71 -3.93 0.82
CA ALA A 18 -0.38 -3.77 0.24
C ALA A 18 0.47 -2.82 1.10
N LEU A 19 -0.08 -1.67 1.50
CA LEU A 19 0.60 -0.72 2.38
C LEU A 19 1.02 -1.36 3.72
N GLN A 20 0.12 -2.15 4.33
CA GLN A 20 0.44 -2.86 5.58
C GLN A 20 1.57 -3.88 5.39
N ALA A 21 1.58 -4.60 4.26
CA ALA A 21 2.65 -5.53 3.93
C ALA A 21 3.99 -4.80 3.72
N ASP A 22 3.98 -3.68 3.00
CA ASP A 22 5.18 -2.86 2.75
C ASP A 22 5.75 -2.27 4.05
N VAL A 23 4.88 -1.78 4.95
CA VAL A 23 5.27 -1.31 6.28
C VAL A 23 5.91 -2.44 7.10
N ALA A 24 5.32 -3.64 7.08
CA ALA A 24 5.86 -4.80 7.79
C ALA A 24 7.24 -5.22 7.22
N GLN A 25 7.37 -5.27 5.89
CA GLN A 25 8.65 -5.58 5.23
C GLN A 25 9.72 -4.55 5.55
N GLY A 26 9.39 -3.25 5.46
CA GLY A 26 10.31 -2.17 5.81
C GLY A 26 10.76 -2.23 7.26
N TYR A 27 9.84 -2.51 8.19
CA TYR A 27 10.17 -2.72 9.60
C TYR A 27 11.16 -3.87 9.79
N PHE A 28 10.87 -5.05 9.23
CA PHE A 28 11.76 -6.21 9.39
C PHE A 28 13.10 -6.05 8.68
N LEU A 29 13.15 -5.31 7.57
CA LEU A 29 14.41 -4.95 6.90
C LEU A 29 15.30 -4.09 7.82
N ILE A 30 14.75 -3.08 8.49
CA ILE A 30 15.52 -2.27 9.45
C ILE A 30 16.04 -3.14 10.60
N ARG A 31 15.21 -4.04 11.12
CA ARG A 31 15.60 -4.97 12.19
C ARG A 31 16.68 -5.96 11.75
N GLN A 32 16.66 -6.39 10.49
CA GLN A 32 17.73 -7.20 9.90
C GLN A 32 19.04 -6.42 9.82
N LEU A 33 19.00 -5.17 9.34
CA LEU A 33 20.17 -4.30 9.26
C LEU A 33 20.74 -3.97 10.65
N ASP A 34 19.88 -3.81 11.67
CA ASP A 34 20.30 -3.68 13.08
C ASP A 34 21.12 -4.90 13.55
N THR A 35 20.67 -6.11 13.20
CA THR A 35 21.39 -7.35 13.51
C THR A 35 22.71 -7.44 12.74
N GLU A 36 22.71 -7.12 11.45
CA GLU A 36 23.91 -7.16 10.61
C GLU A 36 24.97 -6.17 11.10
N GLN A 37 24.55 -4.96 11.49
CA GLN A 37 25.40 -3.96 12.10
C GLN A 37 26.03 -4.48 13.41
N ALA A 38 25.22 -5.13 14.26
CA ALA A 38 25.71 -5.70 15.52
C ALA A 38 26.76 -6.81 15.28
N ILE A 39 26.58 -7.62 14.24
CA ILE A 39 27.56 -8.64 13.82
C ILE A 39 28.85 -7.96 13.36
N TYR A 40 28.79 -7.00 12.44
CA TYR A 40 29.98 -6.32 11.91
C TYR A 40 30.72 -5.52 12.98
N ASN A 41 30.03 -4.93 13.95
CA ASN A 41 30.69 -4.27 15.09
C ASN A 41 31.57 -5.25 15.89
N ARG A 42 31.12 -6.51 16.06
CA ARG A 42 31.92 -7.56 16.71
C ARG A 42 33.06 -8.02 15.80
N THR A 43 32.81 -8.18 14.50
CA THR A 43 33.83 -8.55 13.51
C THR A 43 34.95 -7.53 13.46
N ILE A 44 34.63 -6.23 13.41
CA ILE A 44 35.62 -5.14 13.41
C ILE A 44 36.49 -5.20 14.67
N LYS A 45 35.89 -5.46 15.84
CA LYS A 45 36.65 -5.61 17.08
C LYS A 45 37.65 -6.76 17.00
N LEU A 46 37.22 -7.95 16.56
CA LEU A 46 38.07 -9.13 16.43
C LEU A 46 39.19 -8.96 15.38
N LEU A 47 38.87 -8.32 14.25
CA LEU A 47 39.85 -7.99 13.22
C LEU A 47 40.85 -6.95 13.71
N GLY A 48 40.42 -5.99 14.54
CA GLY A 48 41.30 -5.04 15.22
C GLY A 48 42.31 -5.75 16.11
N GLU A 49 41.85 -6.67 16.97
CA GLU A 49 42.70 -7.48 17.84
C GLU A 49 43.70 -8.34 17.02
N THR A 50 43.25 -8.88 15.88
CA THR A 50 44.09 -9.68 14.97
C THR A 50 45.16 -8.82 14.29
N ARG A 51 44.81 -7.63 13.81
CA ARG A 51 45.75 -6.66 13.24
C ARG A 51 46.82 -6.29 14.27
N ASP A 52 46.42 -6.03 15.51
CA ASP A 52 47.34 -5.67 16.59
C ASP A 52 48.29 -6.83 16.94
N LEU A 53 47.80 -8.07 16.96
CA LEU A 53 48.63 -9.27 17.14
C LEU A 53 49.65 -9.45 16.01
N MET A 54 49.24 -9.28 14.75
CA MET A 54 50.15 -9.37 13.60
C MET A 54 51.21 -8.27 13.64
N GLN A 55 50.83 -7.05 14.02
CA GLN A 55 51.75 -5.94 14.21
C GLN A 55 52.81 -6.24 15.28
N LEU A 56 52.42 -6.87 16.39
CA LEU A 56 53.34 -7.30 17.43
C LEU A 56 54.28 -8.40 16.94
N ARG A 57 53.77 -9.41 16.23
CA ARG A 57 54.60 -10.49 15.65
C ARG A 57 55.60 -9.95 14.64
N PHE A 58 55.20 -8.99 13.81
CA PHE A 58 56.09 -8.35 12.84
C PHE A 58 57.23 -7.61 13.53
N LYS A 59 56.92 -6.83 14.57
CA LYS A 59 57.95 -6.12 15.38
C LYS A 59 58.95 -7.07 16.05
N ASN A 60 58.54 -8.32 16.30
CA ASN A 60 59.41 -9.37 16.84
C ASN A 60 60.04 -10.27 15.74
N GLY A 61 59.88 -9.92 14.45
CA GLY A 61 60.46 -10.66 13.33
C GLY A 61 59.82 -12.02 13.03
N LEU A 62 58.62 -12.29 13.54
CA LEU A 62 57.95 -13.60 13.41
C LEU A 62 57.04 -13.73 12.18
N VAL A 63 56.66 -12.61 11.56
CA VAL A 63 55.80 -12.55 10.36
C VAL A 63 56.28 -11.45 9.42
N SER A 64 55.77 -11.43 8.19
CA SER A 64 56.14 -10.42 7.19
C SER A 64 55.28 -9.16 7.29
N GLU A 65 55.73 -8.05 6.68
CA GLU A 65 54.92 -6.83 6.55
C GLU A 65 53.65 -7.06 5.71
N LEU A 66 53.72 -7.98 4.74
CA LEU A 66 52.58 -8.39 3.92
C LEU A 66 51.43 -8.95 4.79
N ASP A 67 51.76 -9.71 5.84
CA ASP A 67 50.74 -10.27 6.75
C ASP A 67 50.03 -9.19 7.55
N VAL A 68 50.76 -8.15 7.98
CA VAL A 68 50.19 -6.97 8.64
C VAL A 68 49.30 -6.19 7.68
N SER A 69 49.77 -5.95 6.45
CA SER A 69 49.00 -5.23 5.41
C SER A 69 47.71 -5.95 5.05
N ARG A 70 47.73 -7.29 4.98
CA ARG A 70 46.52 -8.12 4.77
C ARG A 70 45.52 -7.94 5.91
N ALA A 71 45.97 -8.03 7.16
CA ALA A 71 45.09 -7.84 8.33
C ALA A 71 44.50 -6.41 8.38
N GLN A 72 45.28 -5.40 8.03
CA GLN A 72 44.78 -4.02 7.91
C GLN A 72 43.73 -3.87 6.80
N THR A 73 43.95 -4.50 5.65
CA THR A 73 43.01 -4.47 4.51
C THR A 73 41.70 -5.15 4.87
N GLU A 74 41.74 -6.29 5.56
CA GLU A 74 40.56 -7.01 6.02
C GLU A 74 39.74 -6.18 7.02
N LEU A 75 40.41 -5.56 7.99
CA LEU A 75 39.78 -4.63 8.93
C LEU A 75 39.11 -3.45 8.21
N ALA A 76 39.82 -2.80 7.28
CA ALA A 76 39.29 -1.67 6.52
C ALA A 76 38.09 -2.06 5.64
N THR A 77 38.11 -3.26 5.07
CA THR A 77 36.98 -3.82 4.30
C THR A 77 35.77 -4.02 5.20
N ALA A 78 35.94 -4.64 6.38
CA ALA A 78 34.86 -4.83 7.34
C ALA A 78 34.26 -3.49 7.83
N GLN A 79 35.10 -2.48 8.08
CA GLN A 79 34.66 -1.13 8.43
C GLN A 79 33.84 -0.48 7.31
N THR A 80 34.28 -0.64 6.06
CA THR A 80 33.54 -0.14 4.89
C THR A 80 32.17 -0.80 4.76
N THR A 81 32.09 -2.12 4.97
CA THR A 81 30.81 -2.83 4.95
C THR A 81 29.88 -2.35 6.06
N ALA A 82 30.39 -2.12 7.28
CA ALA A 82 29.60 -1.57 8.38
C ALA A 82 29.04 -0.17 8.07
N LEU A 83 29.81 0.70 7.40
CA LEU A 83 29.32 2.01 6.96
C LEU A 83 28.20 1.88 5.91
N ASN A 84 28.33 0.93 4.97
CA ASN A 84 27.29 0.65 3.99
C ASN A 84 26.00 0.13 4.64
N ILE A 85 26.09 -0.73 5.65
CA ILE A 85 24.93 -1.21 6.42
C ILE A 85 24.24 -0.03 7.11
N ALA A 86 24.99 0.84 7.78
CA ALA A 86 24.44 2.03 8.43
C ALA A 86 23.73 2.97 7.43
N ARG A 87 24.30 3.18 6.24
CA ARG A 87 23.65 3.95 5.17
C ARG A 87 22.37 3.29 4.67
N ASN A 88 22.40 1.98 4.44
CA ASN A 88 21.23 1.22 3.99
C ASN A 88 20.11 1.26 5.04
N ARG A 89 20.47 1.21 6.33
CA ARG A 89 19.53 1.35 7.45
C ARG A 89 18.84 2.71 7.43
N ALA A 90 19.60 3.79 7.28
CA ALA A 90 19.02 5.14 7.19
C ALA A 90 18.08 5.28 5.97
N SER A 91 18.44 4.71 4.83
CA SER A 91 17.57 4.70 3.64
C SER A 91 16.26 3.94 3.88
N ALA A 92 16.34 2.76 4.51
CA ALA A 92 15.16 1.96 4.85
C ALA A 92 14.24 2.67 5.86
N GLU A 93 14.84 3.39 6.82
CA GLU A 93 14.12 4.19 7.80
C GLU A 93 13.39 5.39 7.17
N HIS A 94 14.01 6.08 6.22
CA HIS A 94 13.35 7.12 5.44
C HIS A 94 12.19 6.56 4.59
N ALA A 95 12.38 5.40 3.96
CA ALA A 95 11.31 4.75 3.19
C ALA A 95 10.12 4.38 4.10
N LEU A 96 10.37 3.85 5.29
CA LEU A 96 9.34 3.56 6.27
C LEU A 96 8.61 4.83 6.75
N ALA A 97 9.34 5.93 6.97
CA ALA A 97 8.73 7.21 7.32
C ALA A 97 7.70 7.68 6.27
N VAL A 98 8.05 7.56 4.97
CA VAL A 98 7.17 7.91 3.85
C VAL A 98 5.90 7.04 3.86
N LEU A 99 6.03 5.73 4.07
CA LEU A 99 4.87 4.83 4.16
C LEU A 99 3.96 5.16 5.35
N LEU A 100 4.52 5.69 6.44
CA LEU A 100 3.78 6.14 7.62
C LEU A 100 3.24 7.57 7.48
N GLY A 101 3.45 8.23 6.34
CA GLY A 101 3.03 9.61 6.10
C GLY A 101 3.76 10.65 6.94
N LYS A 102 4.99 10.36 7.37
CA LYS A 102 5.83 11.25 8.18
C LYS A 102 7.01 11.80 7.38
N PRO A 103 7.43 13.05 7.62
CA PRO A 103 8.70 13.55 7.10
C PRO A 103 9.86 12.66 7.60
N PRO A 104 10.83 12.28 6.73
CA PRO A 104 11.96 11.45 7.15
C PRO A 104 12.80 12.04 8.29
N ALA A 105 12.86 13.38 8.39
CA ALA A 105 13.59 14.07 9.45
C ALA A 105 12.98 13.90 10.86
N ASP A 106 11.67 13.62 10.95
CA ASP A 106 10.92 13.54 12.21
C ASP A 106 10.65 12.08 12.65
N PHE A 107 11.16 11.11 11.89
CA PHE A 107 10.98 9.69 12.16
C PHE A 107 12.31 9.07 12.60
N ASN A 108 12.29 8.39 13.75
CA ASN A 108 13.42 7.62 14.24
C ASN A 108 12.93 6.30 14.84
N LEU A 109 13.52 5.20 14.43
CA LEU A 109 13.30 3.86 14.93
C LEU A 109 14.54 3.41 15.71
N ALA A 110 14.37 3.23 17.03
CA ALA A 110 15.44 2.79 17.91
C ALA A 110 16.08 1.48 17.41
N VAL A 111 17.41 1.40 17.47
CA VAL A 111 18.19 0.21 17.08
C VAL A 111 17.80 -0.97 17.95
N GLN A 112 17.30 -2.03 17.32
CA GLN A 112 16.92 -3.27 17.99
C GLN A 112 17.15 -4.45 17.05
N PRO A 113 18.18 -5.28 17.28
CA PRO A 113 18.41 -6.49 16.50
C PRO A 113 17.21 -7.44 16.54
N LEU A 114 16.97 -8.13 15.41
CA LEU A 114 15.98 -9.21 15.31
C LEU A 114 16.21 -10.28 16.38
N THR A 115 15.14 -10.62 17.09
CA THR A 115 15.05 -11.86 17.88
C THR A 115 14.30 -12.91 17.07
N ALA A 116 14.77 -14.16 17.10
CA ALA A 116 14.11 -15.26 16.40
C ALA A 116 12.73 -15.54 17.00
N ASN A 117 11.69 -14.99 16.40
CA ASN A 117 10.30 -15.29 16.73
C ASN A 117 9.72 -16.19 15.64
N SER A 118 9.25 -17.39 16.01
CA SER A 118 8.63 -18.28 15.02
C SER A 118 7.17 -17.91 14.81
N ILE A 119 6.83 -17.47 13.60
CA ILE A 119 5.44 -17.33 13.17
C ILE A 119 4.99 -18.70 12.69
N ARG A 120 4.10 -19.36 13.43
CA ARG A 120 3.52 -20.64 13.03
C ARG A 120 2.29 -20.38 12.17
N LEU A 121 2.41 -20.60 10.86
CA LEU A 121 1.24 -20.66 9.99
C LEU A 121 0.63 -22.07 10.03
N PRO A 122 -0.70 -22.20 10.15
CA PRO A 122 -1.36 -23.49 10.05
C PRO A 122 -1.22 -24.06 8.63
N ALA A 123 -0.96 -25.36 8.52
CA ALA A 123 -0.97 -26.06 7.23
C ALA A 123 -2.41 -26.20 6.71
N GLY A 124 -2.60 -26.03 5.40
CA GLY A 124 -3.93 -26.13 4.77
C GLY A 124 -4.76 -24.86 4.91
N LEU A 125 -4.25 -23.73 4.39
CA LEU A 125 -5.00 -22.48 4.29
C LEU A 125 -6.26 -22.72 3.42
N PRO A 126 -7.48 -22.48 3.94
CA PRO A 126 -8.71 -22.72 3.18
C PRO A 126 -8.79 -21.86 1.92
N SER A 127 -9.41 -22.38 0.86
CA SER A 127 -9.69 -21.61 -0.37
C SER A 127 -10.60 -20.40 -0.10
N THR A 128 -11.36 -20.40 0.99
CA THR A 128 -12.17 -19.26 1.45
C THR A 128 -11.33 -18.02 1.79
N LEU A 129 -9.99 -18.13 1.90
CA LEU A 129 -9.12 -16.96 1.98
C LEU A 129 -8.99 -16.22 0.64
N LEU A 130 -9.22 -16.88 -0.50
CA LEU A 130 -9.32 -16.21 -1.80
C LEU A 130 -10.57 -15.33 -1.89
N GLU A 131 -11.64 -15.64 -1.17
CA GLU A 131 -12.82 -14.76 -1.07
C GLU A 131 -12.53 -13.50 -0.25
N ARG A 132 -11.50 -13.52 0.60
CA ARG A 132 -11.05 -12.36 1.38
C ARG A 132 -10.07 -11.47 0.62
N ARG A 133 -9.66 -11.87 -0.59
CA ARG A 133 -8.74 -11.10 -1.43
C ARG A 133 -9.47 -9.92 -2.07
N PRO A 134 -9.18 -8.67 -1.66
CA PRO A 134 -9.93 -7.52 -2.14
C PRO A 134 -9.73 -7.26 -3.64
N ASP A 135 -8.60 -7.69 -4.21
CA ASP A 135 -8.32 -7.63 -5.64
C ASP A 135 -9.24 -8.54 -6.47
N ILE A 136 -9.55 -9.74 -5.96
CA ILE A 136 -10.50 -10.67 -6.62
C ILE A 136 -11.92 -10.11 -6.53
N ALA A 137 -12.32 -9.60 -5.36
CA ALA A 137 -13.62 -8.95 -5.18
C ALA A 137 -13.79 -7.74 -6.11
N ALA A 138 -12.73 -6.94 -6.30
CA ALA A 138 -12.76 -5.81 -7.24
C ALA A 138 -12.99 -6.27 -8.69
N ALA A 139 -12.31 -7.34 -9.12
CA ALA A 139 -12.48 -7.90 -10.48
C ALA A 139 -13.90 -8.44 -10.72
N GLU A 140 -14.48 -9.12 -9.72
CA GLU A 140 -15.86 -9.61 -9.79
C GLU A 140 -16.87 -8.44 -9.92
N ARG A 141 -16.71 -7.38 -9.12
CA ARG A 141 -17.61 -6.22 -9.18
C ARG A 141 -17.46 -5.40 -10.46
N ALA A 142 -16.26 -5.34 -11.03
CA ALA A 142 -16.03 -4.76 -12.36
C ALA A 142 -16.81 -5.52 -13.45
N MET A 143 -16.73 -6.86 -13.44
CA MET A 143 -17.50 -7.70 -14.36
C MET A 143 -19.02 -7.48 -14.19
N ALA A 144 -19.49 -7.39 -12.95
CA ALA A 144 -20.91 -7.11 -12.67
C ALA A 144 -21.36 -5.74 -13.20
N ALA A 145 -20.52 -4.71 -13.07
CA ALA A 145 -20.78 -3.38 -13.62
C ALA A 145 -20.89 -3.39 -15.15
N ASP A 146 -19.97 -4.10 -15.83
CA ASP A 146 -20.00 -4.22 -17.28
C ASP A 146 -21.22 -5.01 -17.78
N ASN A 147 -21.61 -6.07 -17.09
CA ASN A 147 -22.85 -6.79 -17.38
C ASN A 147 -24.10 -5.90 -17.22
N ALA A 148 -24.13 -5.03 -16.21
CA ALA A 148 -25.21 -4.06 -16.04
C ALA A 148 -25.25 -3.04 -17.20
N ARG A 149 -24.09 -2.59 -17.70
CA ARG A 149 -24.00 -1.68 -18.86
C ARG A 149 -24.52 -2.34 -20.13
N ILE A 150 -24.26 -3.63 -20.35
CA ILE A 150 -24.88 -4.40 -21.44
C ILE A 150 -26.40 -4.40 -21.30
N GLY A 151 -26.93 -4.59 -20.09
CA GLY A 151 -28.37 -4.52 -19.82
C GLY A 151 -28.98 -3.16 -20.17
N ILE A 152 -28.31 -2.06 -19.79
CA ILE A 152 -28.72 -0.69 -20.13
C ILE A 152 -28.69 -0.46 -21.64
N ALA A 153 -27.63 -0.90 -22.33
CA ALA A 153 -27.53 -0.80 -23.77
C ALA A 153 -28.62 -1.62 -24.49
N ARG A 154 -28.97 -2.80 -23.97
CA ARG A 154 -30.10 -3.60 -24.48
C ARG A 154 -31.44 -2.93 -24.23
N ALA A 155 -31.62 -2.31 -23.06
CA ALA A 155 -32.84 -1.57 -22.72
C ALA A 155 -33.10 -0.39 -23.68
N ALA A 156 -32.04 0.18 -24.28
CA ALA A 156 -32.17 1.24 -25.27
C ALA A 156 -32.87 0.81 -26.57
N PHE A 157 -32.98 -0.50 -26.85
CA PHE A 157 -33.78 -1.00 -27.98
C PHE A 157 -35.29 -1.00 -27.70
N PHE A 158 -35.72 -0.81 -26.46
CA PHE A 158 -37.14 -0.78 -26.08
C PHE A 158 -37.66 0.66 -25.98
N PRO A 159 -38.98 0.88 -26.18
CA PRO A 159 -39.56 2.21 -26.06
C PRO A 159 -39.44 2.74 -24.62
N LYS A 160 -38.98 3.98 -24.48
CA LYS A 160 -38.91 4.67 -23.19
C LYS A 160 -40.27 5.28 -22.86
N LEU A 161 -40.94 4.76 -21.83
CA LEU A 161 -42.12 5.40 -21.27
C LEU A 161 -41.70 6.41 -20.19
N SER A 162 -42.02 7.68 -20.40
CA SER A 162 -41.84 8.73 -19.38
C SER A 162 -43.20 9.22 -18.93
N LEU A 163 -43.51 9.13 -17.64
CA LEU A 163 -44.75 9.68 -17.08
C LEU A 163 -44.51 11.12 -16.66
N THR A 164 -45.22 12.06 -17.27
CA THR A 164 -45.13 13.48 -16.94
C THR A 164 -46.43 13.94 -16.29
N GLY A 165 -46.31 14.84 -15.32
CA GLY A 165 -47.45 15.44 -14.63
C GLY A 165 -47.23 16.92 -14.41
N ALA A 166 -48.28 17.72 -14.58
CA ALA A 166 -48.29 19.15 -14.30
C ALA A 166 -49.50 19.51 -13.43
N LEU A 167 -49.28 20.38 -12.46
CA LEU A 167 -50.31 20.95 -11.59
C LEU A 167 -50.26 22.47 -11.74
N GLY A 168 -51.41 23.11 -11.94
CA GLY A 168 -51.44 24.54 -12.17
C GLY A 168 -52.83 25.14 -11.99
N TYR A 169 -52.94 26.38 -12.46
CA TYR A 169 -54.20 27.10 -12.50
C TYR A 169 -54.42 27.61 -13.92
N GLU A 170 -55.62 27.41 -14.45
CA GLU A 170 -56.04 27.89 -15.76
C GLU A 170 -57.29 28.73 -15.58
N SER A 171 -57.26 29.98 -16.05
CA SER A 171 -58.41 30.88 -15.97
C SER A 171 -58.36 31.93 -17.08
N SER A 172 -59.54 32.35 -17.54
CA SER A 172 -59.71 33.41 -18.55
C SER A 172 -59.55 34.82 -17.98
N SER A 173 -59.46 35.00 -16.66
CA SER A 173 -59.23 36.28 -16.00
C SER A 173 -58.35 36.14 -14.75
N LEU A 174 -57.52 37.16 -14.47
CA LEU A 174 -56.55 37.10 -13.37
C LEU A 174 -57.21 37.04 -11.98
N SER A 175 -58.39 37.65 -11.82
CA SER A 175 -59.15 37.66 -10.55
C SER A 175 -59.68 36.27 -10.14
N GLU A 176 -59.80 35.35 -11.09
CA GLU A 176 -60.33 34.00 -10.88
C GLU A 176 -59.23 32.95 -10.72
N LEU A 177 -57.96 33.31 -10.96
CA LEU A 177 -56.82 32.39 -11.01
C LEU A 177 -56.55 31.67 -9.69
N GLY A 178 -56.89 32.27 -8.54
CA GLY A 178 -56.69 31.68 -7.20
C GLY A 178 -57.89 30.91 -6.63
N LYS A 179 -59.01 30.80 -7.36
CA LYS A 179 -60.20 30.09 -6.86
C LYS A 179 -60.02 28.58 -6.93
N TRP A 180 -60.82 27.85 -6.16
CA TRP A 180 -60.79 26.38 -6.20
C TRP A 180 -61.10 25.83 -7.61
N SER A 181 -61.99 26.50 -8.34
CA SER A 181 -62.45 26.12 -9.67
C SER A 181 -61.44 26.32 -10.81
N SER A 182 -60.36 27.10 -10.60
CA SER A 182 -59.33 27.35 -11.62
C SER A 182 -58.19 26.33 -11.58
N ARG A 183 -58.19 25.39 -10.62
CA ARG A 183 -57.15 24.36 -10.50
C ARG A 183 -57.26 23.36 -11.65
N THR A 184 -56.14 23.11 -12.31
CA THR A 184 -56.04 22.13 -13.37
C THR A 184 -54.86 21.20 -13.11
N PHE A 185 -54.98 19.95 -13.54
CA PHE A 185 -53.89 18.99 -13.53
C PHE A 185 -53.86 18.24 -14.85
N LEU A 186 -52.66 17.88 -15.27
CA LEU A 186 -52.41 17.04 -16.44
C LEU A 186 -51.51 15.90 -15.97
N LEU A 187 -51.89 14.67 -16.29
CA LEU A 187 -51.05 13.49 -16.07
C LEU A 187 -51.11 12.66 -17.35
N GLY A 188 -49.97 12.47 -18.00
CA GLY A 188 -49.92 11.79 -19.29
C GLY A 188 -48.57 11.15 -19.57
N PRO A 189 -48.54 9.98 -20.24
CA PRO A 189 -47.32 9.40 -20.73
C PRO A 189 -46.83 10.18 -21.94
N VAL A 190 -45.53 10.46 -21.98
CA VAL A 190 -44.84 10.88 -23.20
C VAL A 190 -44.03 9.67 -23.66
N ALA A 191 -44.36 9.18 -24.86
CA ALA A 191 -43.62 8.13 -25.54
C ALA A 191 -42.87 8.78 -26.70
N GLY A 192 -41.54 8.70 -26.69
CA GLY A 192 -40.69 9.20 -27.76
C GLY A 192 -39.49 8.29 -27.94
N THR A 193 -39.25 7.87 -29.19
CA THR A 193 -37.99 7.22 -29.58
C THR A 193 -36.94 8.31 -29.75
N ILE A 194 -35.83 8.23 -29.00
CA ILE A 194 -34.65 9.04 -29.30
C ILE A 194 -34.03 8.42 -30.56
N LEU A 195 -34.33 8.99 -31.72
CA LEU A 195 -33.48 8.93 -32.90
C LEU A 195 -32.82 10.28 -33.06
#